data_AF-A0A4S2CU73-F1
#
_entry.id   AF-A0A4S2CU73-F1
#
_cell.length_a   1.000
_cell.length_b   1.000
_cell.length_c   1.000
_cell.angle_alpha   90.00
_cell.angle_beta   90.00
_cell.angle_gamma   90.00
#
_symmetry.space_group_name_H-M   'P 1'
#
loop_
_entity.id
_entity.type
_entity.pdbx_description
1 polymer ?
#
loop_
_entity_poly.entity_id
_entity_poly.type
_entity_poly.pdbx_seq_one_letter_code
_entity_poly.pdbx_strand_id
1 'polypeptide(L)'
;TKIEAFIPLHPIAERILSLYNTTDDEHPVFPLPNRDALWFEIHELGVIIGKEDNLSYHQSRHSFGTFLISSDIPIESIAKMMGHSNIRTTQGYARITDDKISKDMDKLMERRKEISVGEKKEDRE
;
A
#
# COMPACT_ATOMS: atom_id res chain seq x y z
N THR A 1 15.77 -2.38 3.14
CA THR A 1 16.53 -1.53 2.19
C THR A 1 16.91 -0.25 2.90
N LYS A 2 18.03 0.41 2.56
CA LYS A 2 18.39 1.74 3.12
C LYS A 2 17.79 2.88 2.29
N ILE A 3 16.60 2.66 1.73
CA ILE A 3 15.97 3.57 0.78
C ILE A 3 14.85 4.25 1.52
N GLU A 4 14.91 5.58 1.57
CA GLU A 4 13.83 6.38 2.13
C GLU A 4 12.56 6.19 1.30
N ALA A 5 11.44 6.04 2.01
CA ALA A 5 10.14 5.90 1.41
C ALA A 5 9.19 6.91 2.05
N PHE A 6 8.37 7.53 1.22
CA PHE A 6 7.29 8.39 1.67
C PHE A 6 5.98 7.59 1.58
N ILE A 7 5.31 7.42 2.71
CA ILE A 7 4.05 6.67 2.80
C ILE A 7 3.00 7.59 3.41
N PRO A 8 1.96 8.00 2.65
CA PRO A 8 0.82 8.69 3.21
C PRO A 8 0.14 7.83 4.29
N LEU A 9 -0.13 8.43 5.45
CA LEU A 9 -0.69 7.71 6.58
C LEU A 9 -2.21 7.58 6.43
N HIS A 10 -2.71 6.38 6.67
CA HIS A 10 -4.15 6.16 6.83
C HIS A 10 -4.61 6.80 8.16
N PRO A 11 -5.84 7.33 8.28
CA PRO A 11 -6.32 7.96 9.52
C PRO A 11 -6.19 7.08 10.78
N ILE A 12 -6.28 5.74 10.63
CA ILE A 12 -6.04 4.80 11.73
C ILE A 12 -4.57 4.83 12.18
N ALA A 13 -3.62 4.88 11.25
CA ALA A 13 -2.20 4.97 11.58
C ALA A 13 -1.87 6.30 12.27
N GLU A 14 -2.48 7.41 11.82
CA GLU A 14 -2.35 8.72 12.47
C GLU A 14 -2.87 8.69 13.91
N ARG A 15 -4.03 8.06 14.15
CA ARG A 15 -4.58 7.88 15.50
C ARG A 15 -3.64 7.07 16.39
N ILE A 16 -3.02 6.01 15.87
CA ILE A 16 -2.06 5.21 16.63
C ILE A 16 -0.83 6.07 16.95
N LEU A 17 -0.28 6.78 15.96
CA LEU A 17 0.90 7.63 16.14
C LEU A 17 0.67 8.76 17.13
N SER A 18 -0.55 9.31 17.23
CA SER A 18 -0.90 10.34 18.21
C SER A 18 -0.78 9.89 19.67
N LEU A 19 -0.65 8.59 19.92
CA LEU A 19 -0.42 8.04 21.27
C LEU A 19 1.07 8.03 21.67
N TYR A 20 1.97 8.37 20.74
CA TYR A 20 3.42 8.30 20.91
C TYR A 20 4.08 9.66 20.66
N ASN A 21 5.31 9.83 21.15
CA ASN A 21 6.10 11.01 20.86
C ASN A 21 6.69 10.90 19.44
N THR A 22 6.20 11.75 18.52
CA THR A 22 6.69 11.82 17.14
C THR A 22 7.51 13.09 16.87
N THR A 23 7.87 13.84 17.92
CA THR A 23 8.65 15.08 17.82
C THR A 23 10.12 14.90 18.22
N ASP A 24 10.43 13.77 18.86
CA ASP A 24 11.78 13.39 19.24
C ASP A 24 12.39 12.49 18.16
N ASP A 25 13.36 13.04 17.43
CA ASP A 25 14.07 12.34 16.37
C ASP A 25 15.28 11.52 16.90
N GLU A 26 15.60 11.59 18.20
CA GLU A 26 16.71 10.86 18.80
C GLU A 26 16.34 9.41 19.17
N HIS A 27 15.05 9.12 19.34
CA HIS A 27 14.55 7.82 19.78
C HIS A 27 13.54 7.20 18.79
N PRO A 28 13.43 5.87 18.72
CA PRO A 28 12.39 5.22 17.94
C PRO A 28 10.99 5.60 18.45
N VAL A 29 10.08 5.89 17.51
CA VAL A 29 8.66 6.22 17.82
C VAL A 29 7.97 5.14 18.65
N PHE A 30 8.24 3.86 18.32
CA PHE A 30 7.63 2.72 19.00
C PHE A 30 8.66 2.01 19.90
N PRO A 31 8.35 1.80 21.19
CA PRO A 31 9.19 1.02 22.10
C PRO A 31 8.97 -0.48 21.88
N LEU A 32 9.37 -0.99 20.70
CA LEU A 32 9.15 -2.38 20.32
C LEU A 32 10.17 -3.33 20.97
N PRO A 33 9.77 -4.58 21.26
CA PRO A 33 10.70 -5.61 21.72
C PRO A 33 11.64 -6.04 20.59
N ASN A 34 12.53 -7.00 20.88
CA ASN A 34 13.37 -7.58 19.84
C ASN A 34 12.52 -8.29 18.76
N ARG A 35 13.14 -8.52 17.59
CA ARG A 35 12.47 -9.08 16.42
C ARG A 35 11.72 -10.40 16.70
N ASP A 36 12.32 -11.29 17.48
CA ASP A 36 11.77 -12.62 17.69
C ASP A 36 10.56 -12.56 18.63
N ALA A 37 10.63 -11.75 19.69
CA ALA A 37 9.49 -11.46 20.55
C ALA A 37 8.32 -10.84 19.75
N LEU A 38 8.61 -9.84 18.90
CA LEU A 38 7.59 -9.24 18.03
C LEU A 38 6.98 -10.28 17.07
N TRP A 39 7.78 -11.21 16.54
CA TRP A 39 7.27 -12.29 15.71
C TRP A 39 6.33 -13.22 16.48
N PHE A 40 6.67 -13.59 17.72
CA PHE A 40 5.81 -14.42 18.57
C PHE A 40 4.48 -13.74 18.87
N GLU A 41 4.47 -12.45 19.21
CA GLU A 41 3.24 -11.69 19.48
C GLU A 41 2.33 -11.65 18.25
N ILE A 42 2.88 -11.37 17.06
CA ILE A 42 2.09 -11.33 15.82
C ILE A 42 1.59 -12.73 15.45
N HIS A 43 2.40 -13.77 15.66
CA HIS A 43 2.00 -15.15 15.41
C HIS A 43 0.85 -15.57 16.32
N GLU A 44 0.94 -15.25 17.62
CA GLU A 44 -0.11 -15.53 18.61
C GLU A 44 -1.43 -14.86 18.24
N LEU A 45 -1.40 -13.59 17.80
CA LEU A 45 -2.59 -12.91 17.28
C LEU A 45 -3.21 -13.68 16.10
N GLY A 46 -2.38 -14.23 15.20
CA GLY A 46 -2.81 -15.08 14.09
C GLY A 46 -3.54 -16.34 14.56
N VAL A 47 -3.03 -17.00 15.61
CA VAL A 47 -3.65 -18.18 16.22
C VAL A 47 -5.00 -17.83 16.86
N ILE A 48 -5.06 -16.72 17.61
CA ILE A 48 -6.28 -16.27 18.30
C ILE A 48 -7.42 -16.00 17.31
N ILE A 49 -7.12 -15.40 16.16
CA ILE A 49 -8.13 -15.11 15.13
C ILE A 49 -8.43 -16.31 14.22
N GLY A 50 -7.82 -17.48 14.48
CA GLY A 50 -8.05 -18.70 13.71
C GLY A 50 -7.46 -18.68 12.29
N LYS A 51 -6.37 -17.94 12.07
CA LYS A 51 -5.70 -17.90 10.77
C LYS A 51 -4.90 -19.20 10.54
N GLU A 52 -5.18 -19.89 9.43
CA GLU A 52 -4.48 -21.13 9.06
C GLU A 52 -2.99 -20.90 8.74
N ASP A 53 -2.69 -19.80 8.05
CA ASP A 53 -1.34 -19.39 7.71
C ASP A 53 -0.70 -18.52 8.81
N ASN A 54 0.63 -18.62 8.95
CA ASN A 54 1.38 -17.82 9.91
C ASN A 54 1.24 -16.30 9.67
N LEU A 55 0.54 -15.59 10.56
CA LEU A 55 0.49 -14.13 10.55
C LEU A 55 1.88 -13.55 10.85
N SER A 56 2.36 -12.63 10.01
CA SER A 56 3.63 -11.94 10.23
C SER A 56 3.61 -10.53 9.67
N TYR A 57 4.54 -9.69 10.13
CA TYR A 57 4.72 -8.34 9.57
C TYR A 57 5.05 -8.36 8.06
N HIS A 58 5.70 -9.42 7.57
CA HIS A 58 5.92 -9.60 6.12
C HIS A 58 4.58 -9.81 5.40
N GLN A 59 3.66 -10.61 5.95
CA GLN A 59 2.33 -10.79 5.35
C GLN A 59 1.54 -9.48 5.33
N SER A 60 1.66 -8.62 6.35
CA SER A 60 1.06 -7.28 6.33
C SER A 60 1.58 -6.45 5.17
N ARG A 61 2.91 -6.45 4.93
CA ARG A 61 3.53 -5.77 3.78
C ARG A 61 3.09 -6.36 2.43
N HIS A 62 2.94 -7.68 2.36
CA HIS A 62 2.43 -8.34 1.15
C HIS A 62 0.98 -7.92 0.88
N SER A 63 0.14 -7.92 1.92
CA SER A 63 -1.26 -7.52 1.83
C SER A 63 -1.39 -6.06 1.40
N PHE A 64 -0.56 -5.16 1.94
CA PHE A 64 -0.46 -3.77 1.50
C PHE A 64 -0.15 -3.66 0.01
N GLY A 65 0.89 -4.35 -0.48
CA GLY A 65 1.26 -4.34 -1.89
C GLY A 65 0.14 -4.85 -2.81
N THR A 66 -0.44 -6.01 -2.48
CA THR A 66 -1.55 -6.60 -3.25
C THR A 66 -2.78 -5.70 -3.24
N PHE A 67 -3.15 -5.14 -2.09
CA PHE A 67 -4.31 -4.27 -1.94
C PHE A 67 -4.19 -2.97 -2.76
N LEU A 68 -3.01 -2.36 -2.78
CA LEU A 68 -2.78 -1.16 -3.58
C LEU A 68 -2.83 -1.45 -5.08
N ILE A 69 -2.30 -2.61 -5.53
CA ILE A 69 -2.42 -3.04 -6.92
C ILE A 69 -3.88 -3.26 -7.31
N SER A 70 -4.66 -3.93 -6.45
CA SER A 70 -6.10 -4.14 -6.71
C SER A 70 -6.91 -2.85 -6.69
N SER A 71 -6.39 -1.81 -6.03
CA SER A 71 -6.98 -0.47 -5.97
C SER A 71 -6.47 0.46 -7.09
N ASP A 72 -5.89 -0.12 -8.15
CA ASP A 72 -5.38 0.58 -9.33
C ASP A 72 -4.28 1.62 -9.06
N ILE A 73 -3.56 1.49 -7.95
CA ILE A 73 -2.40 2.35 -7.68
C ILE A 73 -1.24 1.88 -8.58
N PRO A 74 -0.54 2.80 -9.28
CA PRO A 74 0.58 2.45 -10.14
C PRO A 74 1.67 1.68 -9.39
N ILE A 75 2.19 0.63 -10.03
CA ILE A 75 3.17 -0.27 -9.43
C ILE A 75 4.48 0.45 -9.04
N GLU A 76 4.83 1.51 -9.76
CA GLU A 76 5.97 2.40 -9.47
C GLU A 76 5.76 3.16 -8.16
N SER A 77 4.55 3.69 -7.94
CA SER A 77 4.17 4.35 -6.70
C SER A 77 4.24 3.37 -5.52
N ILE A 78 3.75 2.15 -5.73
CA ILE A 78 3.81 1.09 -4.71
C ILE A 78 5.26 0.71 -4.41
N ALA A 79 6.10 0.51 -5.44
CA ALA A 79 7.52 0.22 -5.27
C ALA A 79 8.25 1.30 -4.45
N LYS A 80 7.93 2.57 -4.72
CA LYS A 80 8.48 3.71 -3.97
C LYS A 80 7.99 3.74 -2.52
N MET A 81 6.69 3.54 -2.26
CA MET A 81 6.15 3.45 -0.90
C MET A 81 6.72 2.27 -0.11
N MET A 82 7.07 1.17 -0.79
CA MET A 82 7.71 0.02 -0.17
C MET A 82 9.22 0.20 0.00
N GLY A 83 9.84 1.23 -0.59
CA GLY A 83 11.29 1.42 -0.54
C GLY A 83 12.06 0.32 -1.29
N HIS A 84 11.50 -0.19 -2.39
CA HIS A 84 12.18 -1.13 -3.28
C HIS A 84 13.05 -0.36 -4.29
N SER A 85 14.35 -0.69 -4.37
CA SER A 85 15.25 -0.15 -5.42
C SER A 85 14.93 -0.73 -6.80
N ASN A 86 14.31 -1.90 -6.84
CA ASN A 86 14.00 -2.61 -8.07
C ASN A 86 12.52 -2.97 -8.10
N ILE A 87 11.82 -2.49 -9.13
CA ILE A 87 10.41 -2.78 -9.37
C ILE A 87 10.11 -4.27 -9.50
N ARG A 88 11.11 -5.09 -9.88
CA ARG A 88 10.97 -6.56 -10.00
C ARG A 88 10.51 -7.22 -8.70
N THR A 89 10.89 -6.68 -7.55
CA THR A 89 10.40 -7.18 -6.25
C THR A 89 8.92 -6.88 -6.06
N THR A 90 8.45 -5.72 -6.54
CA THR A 90 7.03 -5.33 -6.49
C THR A 90 6.18 -6.08 -7.53
N GLN A 91 6.77 -6.52 -8.64
CA GLN A 91 6.09 -7.33 -9.66
C GLN A 91 5.53 -8.65 -9.10
N GLY A 92 6.10 -9.19 -8.01
CA GLY A 92 5.55 -10.36 -7.33
C GLY A 92 4.13 -10.15 -6.77
N TYR A 93 3.71 -8.91 -6.54
CA TYR A 93 2.35 -8.57 -6.13
C TYR A 93 1.39 -8.38 -7.32
N ALA A 94 1.94 -8.15 -8.52
CA ALA A 94 1.17 -7.82 -9.71
C ALA A 94 0.70 -9.10 -10.41
N ARG A 95 -0.55 -9.49 -10.17
CA ARG A 95 -1.23 -10.43 -11.06
C ARG A 95 -1.82 -9.63 -12.22
N ILE A 96 -1.02 -9.42 -13.26
CA ILE A 96 -1.53 -8.86 -14.52
C ILE A 96 -2.37 -9.94 -15.18
N THR A 97 -3.70 -9.82 -15.07
CA THR A 97 -4.65 -10.67 -15.79
C THR A 97 -5.20 -9.92 -16.98
N ASP A 98 -5.63 -10.65 -18.02
CA ASP A 98 -6.28 -10.05 -19.19
C ASP A 98 -7.51 -9.20 -18.79
N ASP A 99 -8.24 -9.65 -17.76
CA ASP A 99 -9.36 -8.90 -17.15
C ASP A 99 -8.94 -7.53 -16.63
N LYS A 100 -7.75 -7.42 -16.02
CA LYS A 100 -7.22 -6.17 -15.49
C LYS A 100 -6.87 -5.22 -16.62
N ILE A 101 -6.24 -5.73 -17.68
CA ILE A 101 -5.92 -4.96 -18.88
C ILE A 101 -7.20 -4.39 -19.51
N SER A 102 -8.23 -5.22 -19.69
CA SER A 102 -9.52 -4.78 -20.25
C SER A 102 -10.15 -3.68 -19.41
N LYS A 103 -10.23 -3.87 -18.08
CA LYS A 103 -10.80 -2.87 -17.15
C LYS A 103 -10.06 -1.54 -17.19
N ASP A 104 -8.73 -1.57 -17.31
CA ASP A 104 -7.93 -0.35 -17.35
C ASP A 104 -8.13 0.40 -18.67
N MET A 105 -8.29 -0.30 -19.79
CA MET A 105 -8.65 0.30 -21.08
C MET A 105 -10.06 0.88 -21.08
N ASP A 106 -11.03 0.19 -20.49
CA ASP A 106 -12.41 0.68 -20.34
C ASP A 106 -12.43 2.00 -19.54
N LYS A 107 -11.73 2.05 -18.40
CA LYS A 107 -11.59 3.27 -17.59
C LYS A 107 -10.96 4.41 -18.36
N LEU A 108 -9.92 4.14 -19.17
CA LEU A 108 -9.27 5.15 -20.00
C LEU A 108 -10.26 5.71 -21.04
N MET A 109 -11.03 4.84 -21.69
CA MET A 109 -12.01 5.25 -22.70
C MET A 109 -13.11 6.11 -22.09
N GLU A 110 -13.63 5.78 -20.90
CA GLU A 110 -14.63 6.59 -20.21
C GLU A 110 -14.09 7.99 -19.83
N ARG A 111 -12.90 8.08 -19.22
CA ARG A 111 -12.28 9.38 -18.91
C ARG A 111 -12.12 10.27 -20.14
N ARG A 112 -11.74 9.69 -21.28
CA ARG A 112 -11.61 10.44 -22.54
C ARG A 112 -12.96 10.94 -23.08
N LYS A 113 -14.05 10.19 -22.90
CA LYS A 113 -15.39 10.64 -23.27
C LYS A 113 -15.81 11.84 -22.42
N GLU A 114 -15.62 11.79 -21.11
CA GLU A 114 -15.94 12.89 -20.19
C GLU A 114 -15.22 14.19 -20.57
N ILE A 115 -13.92 14.12 -20.85
CA ILE A 115 -13.12 15.27 -21.30
C ILE A 115 -13.68 15.86 -22.61
N SER A 116 -13.97 15.01 -23.60
CA SER A 116 -14.52 15.45 -24.90
C SER A 116 -15.91 16.09 -24.80
N VAL A 117 -16.66 15.79 -23.73
CA VAL A 117 -17.98 16.38 -23.44
C VAL A 117 -17.83 17.70 -22.68
N GLY A 118 -16.81 17.84 -21.83
CA GLY A 118 -16.45 19.08 -21.16
C GLY A 118 -15.97 20.17 -22.13
N GLU A 119 -15.04 19.84 -23.03
CA GLU A 119 -14.53 20.76 -24.05
C GLU A 119 -15.65 21.29 -24.97
N LYS A 120 -16.60 20.42 -25.36
CA LYS A 120 -17.77 20.83 -26.17
C LYS A 120 -18.77 21.74 -25.45
N LYS A 121 -18.72 21.82 -24.11
CA LYS A 121 -19.56 22.73 -23.32
C LYS A 121 -18.90 24.10 -23.16
N GLU A 122 -17.58 24.16 -23.00
CA GLU A 122 -16.83 25.43 -22.93
C GLU A 122 -16.84 26.17 -24.28
N ASP A 123 -16.83 25.47 -25.42
CA ASP A 123 -16.92 26.10 -26.75
C ASP A 123 -18.33 26.66 -27.10
N ARG A 124 -19.32 26.52 -26.21
CA ARG A 124 -20.73 26.93 -26.45
C ARG A 124 -21.22 28.06 -25.54
N GLU A 125 -20.35 28.64 -24.71
CA GLU A 125 -20.61 29.87 -23.93
C GLU A 125 -19.85 31.06 -24.53
#